data_AF-A0AAD3HCT6-F1
#
_entry.id   AF-A0AAD3HCT6-F1
#
_cell.length_a   1.000
_cell.length_b   1.000
_cell.length_c   1.000
_cell.angle_alpha   90.00
_cell.angle_beta   90.00
_cell.angle_gamma   90.00
#
_symmetry.space_group_name_H-M   'P 1'
#
loop_
_entity.id
_entity.type
_entity.pdbx_description
1 polymer ?
#
loop_
_entity_poly.entity_id
_entity_poly.type
_entity_poly.pdbx_seq_one_letter_code
_entity_poly.pdbx_strand_id
1 'polypeptide(L)'
;MSLMRSKKLHAHFDCFSGAAGDMMMASCIDAASCLLKDSSYKSYTSDLSFSSTDELLNLIQDNLKNGIPEIKDEFGLIMKRVWRGGMGSIAATKVDVTSIYEHKAAPVPQKDDGDDIQNTSFEVHDHSHEHGHSHSHGNTHSGPLRNLPQIRKMLEESSPEHIPPIVAKLAIETFTKLAIAESFTHGSTNENTVHFHEVGAIDSIVDIIGTLLCLYHLNVDLEGEISVSSSPLPMGEGTVWTDHGQLPVPAFATMRLMMGMKTCPGPGANSQTITGELVTPTAAALLRVLTGIDESSHGGRMGRAPNMIPRAIGLGAGTKDFIKFPNVVRLILGSHVGLDQHECFVKKETEGEELSSKLDGHHSHSHDHHRNIGISKEDTSAEEPSIHHSHVHEHMHEHSHVHSVNDDKSNQEISTKDQSSHHNHQHSHDHSHIHTHKKSEEDGEWNVDKLTLLQANLDDITSEHLAFAMDLLIESGAVDAWVGHIVMKKNRSAHQLNCLYHSNKGESMDEKMLDIIFRHTTTLGIRIQRDVERISLKRSMLSVKTEYGDINVKVGTLGSENVSLKAEFEDCKKISIETGIPIKAISDLAVQLAKQKI
;
A
#
# COMPACT_ATOMS: atom_id res chain seq x y z
N MET A 1 18.28 7.97 43.01
CA MET A 1 18.60 7.34 41.72
C MET A 1 17.29 7.10 41.01
N SER A 2 16.93 7.98 40.07
CA SER A 2 15.79 7.73 39.17
C SER A 2 16.19 6.53 38.31
N LEU A 3 15.45 5.42 38.39
CA LEU A 3 15.61 4.29 37.47
C LEU A 3 15.33 4.87 36.07
N MET A 4 16.36 5.03 35.23
CA MET A 4 16.12 5.37 33.82
C MET A 4 15.31 4.22 33.23
N ARG A 5 14.04 4.46 32.92
CA ARG A 5 13.20 3.51 32.19
C ARG A 5 13.88 3.21 30.86
N SER A 6 14.04 1.93 30.49
CA SER A 6 14.58 1.56 29.18
C SER A 6 13.81 2.26 28.07
N LYS A 7 14.55 2.80 27.09
CA LYS A 7 13.93 3.48 25.94
C LYS A 7 13.21 2.43 25.09
N LYS A 8 11.96 2.70 24.73
CA LYS A 8 11.17 1.82 23.85
C LYS A 8 11.63 1.91 22.39
N LEU A 9 11.46 0.82 21.65
CA LEU A 9 11.77 0.72 20.23
C LEU A 9 10.52 0.82 19.36
N HIS A 10 10.72 1.28 18.12
CA HIS A 10 9.79 1.15 17.01
C HIS A 10 10.17 -0.06 16.16
N ALA A 11 9.19 -0.83 15.71
CA ALA A 11 9.37 -1.96 14.79
C ALA A 11 8.79 -1.64 13.41
N HIS A 12 9.61 -1.74 12.37
CA HIS A 12 9.16 -1.65 10.98
C HIS A 12 9.34 -3.00 10.27
N PHE A 13 8.23 -3.64 9.89
CA PHE A 13 8.25 -4.84 9.06
C PHE A 13 8.30 -4.45 7.58
N ASP A 14 9.42 -4.72 6.94
CA ASP A 14 9.57 -4.61 5.49
C ASP A 14 9.25 -5.95 4.82
N CYS A 15 8.04 -6.02 4.28
CA CYS A 15 7.40 -7.20 3.71
C CYS A 15 7.61 -7.31 2.19
N PHE A 16 8.69 -6.75 1.64
CA PHE A 16 8.91 -6.64 0.19
C PHE A 16 8.77 -7.95 -0.62
N SER A 17 8.98 -9.12 0.01
CA SER A 17 8.92 -10.42 -0.66
C SER A 17 7.69 -11.26 -0.29
N GLY A 18 6.93 -10.85 0.74
CA GLY A 18 5.86 -11.61 1.36
C GLY A 18 5.84 -11.40 2.86
N ALA A 19 4.83 -11.97 3.52
CA ALA A 19 4.72 -12.02 4.98
C ALA A 19 3.95 -13.26 5.43
N ALA A 20 4.55 -14.04 6.32
CA ALA A 20 3.92 -15.18 6.98
C ALA A 20 4.14 -15.12 8.50
N GLY A 21 3.29 -15.79 9.28
CA GLY A 21 3.37 -15.78 10.75
C GLY A 21 4.75 -16.22 11.25
N ASP A 22 5.22 -17.37 10.78
CA ASP A 22 6.56 -17.92 11.00
C ASP A 22 7.68 -16.92 10.65
N MET A 23 7.55 -16.22 9.52
CA MET A 23 8.51 -15.20 9.07
C MET A 23 8.54 -14.00 10.03
N MET A 24 7.39 -13.56 10.53
CA MET A 24 7.33 -12.43 11.48
C MET A 24 8.04 -12.78 12.78
N MET A 25 7.70 -13.91 13.40
CA MET A 25 8.35 -14.40 14.62
C MET A 25 9.86 -14.59 14.42
N ALA A 26 10.26 -15.26 13.33
CA ALA A 26 11.66 -15.51 13.01
C ALA A 26 12.46 -14.22 12.79
N SER A 27 11.87 -13.19 12.17
CA SER A 27 12.51 -11.89 11.98
C SER A 27 12.74 -11.16 13.30
N CYS A 28 11.83 -11.30 14.27
CA CYS A 28 12.01 -10.77 15.63
C CYS A 28 13.17 -11.46 16.34
N ILE A 29 13.20 -12.79 16.33
CA ILE A 29 14.27 -13.58 16.97
C ILE A 29 15.63 -13.26 16.32
N ASP A 30 15.69 -13.11 15.00
CA ASP A 30 16.94 -12.75 14.32
C ASP A 30 17.43 -11.34 14.71
N ALA A 31 16.52 -10.38 14.87
CA ALA A 31 16.85 -9.01 15.27
C ALA A 31 17.45 -8.93 16.67
N ALA A 32 17.08 -9.84 17.57
CA ALA A 32 17.65 -9.94 18.91
C ALA A 32 19.17 -10.13 18.88
N SER A 33 19.68 -10.90 17.90
CA SER A 33 21.13 -11.13 17.75
C SER A 33 21.91 -9.83 17.48
N CYS A 34 21.31 -8.89 16.75
CA CYS A 34 21.91 -7.58 16.46
C CYS A 34 21.88 -6.69 17.71
N LEU A 35 20.75 -6.64 18.42
CA LEU A 35 20.60 -5.84 19.63
C LEU A 35 21.60 -6.26 20.72
N LEU A 36 21.77 -7.55 20.93
CA LEU A 36 22.61 -8.09 22.01
C LEU A 36 24.12 -7.91 21.76
N LYS A 37 24.55 -7.82 20.49
CA LYS A 37 25.98 -7.71 20.13
C LYS A 37 26.56 -6.31 20.33
N ASP A 38 25.76 -5.26 20.22
CA ASP A 38 26.25 -3.89 20.25
C ASP A 38 26.05 -3.25 21.63
N SER A 39 27.15 -3.13 22.37
CA SER A 39 27.17 -2.53 23.70
C SER A 39 26.72 -1.07 23.76
N SER A 40 26.65 -0.37 22.62
CA SER A 40 26.11 1.00 22.54
C SER A 40 24.59 1.06 22.73
N TYR A 41 23.89 -0.08 22.66
CA TYR A 41 22.44 -0.17 22.84
C TYR A 41 22.02 -0.59 24.25
N LYS A 42 22.92 -0.53 25.24
CA LYS A 42 22.62 -0.85 26.66
C LYS A 42 21.38 -0.14 27.22
N SER A 43 21.07 1.07 26.76
CA SER A 43 19.87 1.82 27.18
C SER A 43 18.54 1.22 26.69
N TYR A 44 18.59 0.33 25.70
CA TYR A 44 17.47 -0.42 25.15
C TYR A 44 17.49 -1.88 25.63
N THR A 45 18.69 -2.42 25.89
CA THR A 45 18.87 -3.84 26.21
C THR A 45 18.97 -4.15 27.72
N SER A 46 19.03 -3.14 28.60
CA SER A 46 19.22 -3.34 30.05
C SER A 46 18.12 -4.17 30.72
N ASP A 47 16.92 -4.13 30.14
CA ASP A 47 15.71 -4.73 30.70
C ASP A 47 15.31 -6.01 29.93
N LEU A 48 16.15 -6.48 29.00
CA LEU A 48 15.90 -7.74 28.29
C LEU A 48 16.09 -8.92 29.24
N SER A 49 15.14 -9.84 29.22
CA SER A 49 15.10 -11.08 30.01
C SER A 49 15.96 -12.21 29.42
N PHE A 50 16.70 -11.94 28.35
CA PHE A 50 17.48 -12.93 27.59
C PHE A 50 18.82 -12.35 27.12
N SER A 51 19.81 -13.22 26.91
CA SER A 51 21.18 -12.88 26.50
C SER A 51 21.62 -13.50 25.18
N SER A 52 20.80 -14.37 24.59
CA SER A 52 21.02 -14.96 23.26
C SER A 52 19.70 -15.17 22.51
N THR A 53 19.79 -15.47 21.21
CA THR A 53 18.61 -15.83 20.39
C THR A 53 17.99 -17.16 20.82
N ASP A 54 18.81 -18.11 21.27
CA ASP A 54 18.32 -19.40 21.78
C ASP A 54 17.57 -19.22 23.11
N GLU A 55 18.07 -18.35 23.99
CA GLU A 55 17.37 -17.97 25.22
C GLU A 55 16.05 -17.26 24.94
N LEU A 56 16.00 -16.36 23.95
CA LEU A 56 14.75 -15.74 23.53
C LEU A 56 13.76 -16.80 23.01
N LEU A 57 14.18 -17.71 22.12
CA LEU A 57 13.31 -18.77 21.60
C LEU A 57 12.74 -19.64 22.74
N ASN A 58 13.60 -20.06 23.68
CA ASN A 58 13.19 -20.86 24.83
C ASN A 58 12.23 -20.08 25.73
N LEU A 59 12.48 -18.79 25.98
CA LEU A 59 11.59 -17.93 26.74
C LEU A 59 10.21 -17.81 26.09
N ILE A 60 10.14 -17.66 24.77
CA ILE A 60 8.87 -17.64 24.03
C ILE A 60 8.15 -18.98 24.18
N GLN A 61 8.86 -20.09 24.02
CA GLN A 61 8.30 -21.43 24.18
C GLN A 61 7.76 -21.65 25.60
N ASP A 62 8.51 -21.25 26.63
CA ASP A 62 8.12 -21.41 28.03
C ASP A 62 6.92 -20.51 28.39
N ASN A 63 6.90 -19.28 27.89
CA ASN A 63 5.76 -18.37 28.05
C ASN A 63 4.49 -18.93 27.42
N LEU A 64 4.57 -19.50 26.21
CA LEU A 64 3.43 -20.17 25.58
C LEU A 64 2.97 -21.39 26.39
N LYS A 65 3.91 -22.27 26.77
CA LYS A 65 3.62 -23.52 27.50
C LYS A 65 3.03 -23.31 28.89
N ASN A 66 3.50 -22.30 29.61
CA ASN A 66 3.04 -22.00 30.96
C ASN A 66 1.88 -20.99 30.97
N GLY A 67 1.79 -20.16 29.93
CA GLY A 67 0.71 -19.18 29.75
C GLY A 67 -0.58 -19.80 29.25
N ILE A 68 -0.49 -20.82 28.36
CA ILE A 68 -1.63 -21.52 27.79
C ILE A 68 -1.42 -23.03 27.98
N PRO A 69 -1.73 -23.57 29.17
CA PRO A 69 -1.49 -24.97 29.50
C PRO A 69 -2.16 -25.96 28.54
N GLU A 70 -3.28 -25.58 27.92
CA GLU A 70 -4.06 -26.41 26.99
C GLU A 70 -3.30 -26.80 25.73
N ILE A 71 -2.27 -26.03 25.34
CA ILE A 71 -1.45 -26.31 24.15
C ILE A 71 -0.04 -26.75 24.50
N LYS A 72 0.30 -26.86 25.79
CA LYS A 72 1.67 -27.01 26.28
C LYS A 72 2.44 -28.16 25.62
N ASP A 73 1.77 -29.29 25.42
CA ASP A 73 2.37 -30.50 24.88
C ASP A 73 2.06 -30.69 23.38
N GLU A 74 1.37 -29.73 22.76
CA GLU A 74 0.95 -29.82 21.35
C GLU A 74 2.01 -29.32 20.37
N PHE A 75 3.00 -28.55 20.84
CA PHE A 75 4.00 -27.93 19.98
C PHE A 75 5.44 -27.92 20.53
N GLY A 76 6.38 -27.70 19.61
CA GLY A 76 7.75 -27.30 19.88
C GLY A 76 8.21 -26.26 18.86
N LEU A 77 9.23 -25.49 19.22
CA LEU A 77 9.87 -24.52 18.34
C LEU A 77 11.27 -24.97 17.96
N ILE A 78 11.58 -24.96 16.67
CA ILE A 78 12.91 -25.26 16.15
C ILE A 78 13.42 -24.09 15.32
N MET A 79 14.52 -23.48 15.75
CA MET A 79 15.20 -22.42 15.00
C MET A 79 16.33 -23.00 14.14
N LYS A 80 16.43 -22.55 12.89
CA LYS A 80 17.50 -22.92 11.95
C LYS A 80 17.95 -21.71 11.15
N ARG A 81 19.22 -21.68 10.76
CA ARG A 81 19.70 -20.75 9.73
C ARG A 81 19.50 -21.36 8.35
N VAL A 82 18.82 -20.64 7.46
CA VAL A 82 18.54 -21.07 6.09
C VAL A 82 18.99 -20.01 5.09
N TRP A 83 19.12 -20.41 3.83
CA TRP A 83 19.54 -19.57 2.73
C TRP A 83 18.40 -19.46 1.71
N ARG A 84 17.93 -18.24 1.43
CA ARG A 84 16.79 -17.96 0.55
C ARG A 84 17.20 -17.18 -0.68
N GLY A 85 16.64 -17.55 -1.84
CA GLY A 85 16.90 -16.93 -3.14
C GLY A 85 17.97 -17.65 -3.96
N GLY A 86 17.72 -17.85 -5.25
CA GLY A 86 18.56 -18.69 -6.11
C GLY A 86 19.90 -18.07 -6.55
N MET A 87 19.90 -16.83 -7.04
CA MET A 87 21.10 -16.20 -7.65
C MET A 87 22.04 -15.49 -6.66
N GLY A 88 21.68 -15.41 -5.37
CA GLY A 88 22.46 -14.66 -4.36
C GLY A 88 21.99 -14.92 -2.94
N SER A 89 21.84 -16.20 -2.61
CA SER A 89 21.14 -16.68 -1.41
C SER A 89 21.41 -15.85 -0.14
N ILE A 90 20.35 -15.29 0.44
CA ILE A 90 20.39 -14.50 1.67
C ILE A 90 20.23 -15.44 2.87
N ALA A 91 21.16 -15.35 3.82
CA ALA A 91 21.03 -16.07 5.08
C ALA A 91 19.97 -15.40 5.96
N ALA A 92 18.99 -16.17 6.41
CA ALA A 92 17.89 -15.73 7.27
C ALA A 92 17.55 -16.80 8.30
N THR A 93 16.87 -16.40 9.38
CA THR A 93 16.42 -17.31 10.43
C THR A 93 15.08 -17.90 10.06
N LYS A 94 14.93 -19.21 10.20
CA LYS A 94 13.65 -19.92 10.07
C LYS A 94 13.27 -20.47 11.44
N VAL A 95 11.99 -20.34 11.79
CA VAL A 95 11.42 -21.00 12.97
C VAL A 95 10.34 -21.95 12.46
N ASP A 96 10.51 -23.24 12.75
CA ASP A 96 9.52 -24.27 12.45
C ASP A 96 8.71 -24.56 13.72
N VAL A 97 7.38 -24.58 13.63
CA VAL A 97 6.49 -25.11 14.67
C VAL A 97 6.32 -26.60 14.42
N THR A 98 6.70 -27.45 15.37
CA THR A 98 6.48 -28.90 15.29
C THR A 98 5.23 -29.26 16.07
N SER A 99 4.25 -29.88 15.43
CA SER A 99 3.00 -30.34 16.05
C SER A 99 3.03 -31.83 16.36
N ILE A 100 2.36 -32.27 17.44
CA ILE A 100 2.18 -33.70 17.76
C ILE A 100 1.10 -34.39 16.91
N TYR A 101 0.33 -33.64 16.12
CA TYR A 101 -0.80 -34.13 15.35
C TYR A 101 -0.36 -34.57 13.94
N GLU A 102 -0.56 -35.86 13.59
CA GLU A 102 -0.24 -36.42 12.26
C GLU A 102 -1.29 -36.03 11.21
N HIS A 103 -0.86 -35.49 10.07
CA HIS A 103 -1.68 -34.99 8.95
C HIS A 103 -2.86 -35.90 8.54
N LYS A 104 -4.05 -35.66 9.10
CA LYS A 104 -5.32 -36.27 8.69
C LYS A 104 -6.42 -35.22 8.67
N ALA A 105 -7.22 -35.25 7.61
CA ALA A 105 -8.25 -34.26 7.31
C ALA A 105 -9.32 -34.13 8.41
N ALA A 106 -9.69 -32.89 8.73
CA ALA A 106 -10.91 -32.60 9.48
C ALA A 106 -12.13 -32.67 8.53
N PRO A 107 -13.32 -33.05 9.03
CA PRO A 107 -14.55 -33.01 8.24
C PRO A 107 -14.97 -31.56 7.95
N VAL A 108 -15.34 -31.27 6.70
CA VAL A 108 -15.90 -29.99 6.27
C VAL A 108 -17.24 -29.75 6.99
N PRO A 109 -17.49 -28.58 7.61
CA PRO A 109 -18.79 -28.24 8.18
C PRO A 109 -19.87 -28.31 7.10
N GLN A 110 -20.95 -29.04 7.38
CA GLN A 110 -22.12 -29.04 6.52
C GLN A 110 -22.78 -27.67 6.57
N LYS A 111 -23.30 -27.20 5.43
CA LYS A 111 -24.21 -26.05 5.40
C LYS A 111 -25.38 -26.35 6.34
N ASP A 112 -25.81 -25.35 7.11
CA ASP A 112 -27.15 -25.37 7.71
C ASP A 112 -28.17 -25.31 6.57
N ASP A 113 -28.48 -26.47 6.00
CA ASP A 113 -29.50 -26.63 4.97
C ASP A 113 -30.88 -26.55 5.64
N GLY A 114 -31.40 -25.33 5.71
CA GLY A 114 -32.84 -25.13 5.67
C GLY A 114 -33.35 -25.43 4.26
N ASP A 115 -34.14 -26.48 4.16
CA ASP A 115 -34.94 -26.98 3.04
C ASP A 115 -34.33 -28.08 2.14
N ASP A 116 -34.99 -29.24 2.25
CA ASP A 116 -34.97 -30.41 1.36
C ASP A 116 -34.88 -30.04 -0.12
N ILE A 117 -33.93 -30.63 -0.86
CA ILE A 117 -34.17 -31.20 -2.21
C ILE A 117 -33.19 -32.35 -2.45
N GLN A 118 -33.75 -33.40 -3.06
CA GLN A 118 -33.25 -34.75 -3.23
C GLN A 118 -31.97 -34.87 -4.09
N ASN A 119 -31.00 -35.57 -3.50
CA ASN A 119 -30.18 -36.67 -4.06
C ASN A 119 -30.20 -36.87 -5.60
N THR A 120 -29.08 -36.60 -6.28
CA THR A 120 -28.67 -37.38 -7.47
C THR A 120 -27.15 -37.59 -7.46
N SER A 121 -26.77 -38.86 -7.43
CA SER A 121 -25.40 -39.35 -7.52
C SER A 121 -24.86 -39.23 -8.94
N PHE A 122 -23.72 -38.56 -9.10
CA PHE A 122 -22.90 -38.66 -10.31
C PHE A 122 -21.51 -39.19 -9.92
N GLU A 123 -21.27 -40.45 -10.24
CA GLU A 123 -19.94 -41.05 -10.30
C GLU A 123 -19.17 -40.42 -11.46
N VAL A 124 -17.97 -39.87 -11.20
CA VAL A 124 -16.99 -39.55 -12.25
C VAL A 124 -15.62 -40.05 -11.82
N HIS A 125 -14.98 -40.73 -12.77
CA HIS A 125 -13.90 -41.68 -12.63
C HIS A 125 -12.55 -41.11 -12.17
N ASP A 126 -11.88 -42.00 -11.42
CA ASP A 126 -10.48 -42.03 -11.04
C ASP A 126 -9.54 -42.03 -12.25
N HIS A 127 -8.66 -41.03 -12.35
CA HIS A 127 -7.44 -41.12 -13.16
C HIS A 127 -6.25 -40.51 -12.43
N SER A 128 -5.38 -41.42 -12.01
CA SER A 128 -4.02 -41.22 -11.54
C SER A 128 -3.12 -40.55 -12.57
N HIS A 129 -2.52 -39.41 -12.23
CA HIS A 129 -1.20 -39.01 -12.74
C HIS A 129 -0.39 -38.27 -11.67
N GLU A 130 0.76 -38.85 -11.36
CA GLU A 130 1.81 -38.30 -10.51
C GLU A 130 2.55 -37.14 -11.19
N HIS A 131 2.80 -36.09 -10.41
CA HIS A 131 4.09 -35.41 -10.17
C HIS A 131 4.03 -33.88 -10.20
N GLY A 132 4.34 -33.29 -9.04
CA GLY A 132 5.15 -32.06 -9.00
C GLY A 132 4.53 -30.80 -8.38
N HIS A 133 3.91 -30.87 -7.18
CA HIS A 133 3.46 -29.64 -6.50
C HIS A 133 3.86 -29.62 -5.02
N SER A 134 5.08 -29.16 -4.72
CA SER A 134 5.52 -28.89 -3.35
C SER A 134 4.98 -27.53 -2.88
N HIS A 135 3.70 -27.50 -2.55
CA HIS A 135 3.15 -26.50 -1.65
C HIS A 135 3.09 -27.13 -0.26
N SER A 136 3.98 -26.75 0.66
CA SER A 136 3.74 -27.06 2.07
C SER A 136 2.78 -26.04 2.68
N HIS A 137 1.58 -25.93 2.08
CA HIS A 137 0.33 -25.75 2.84
C HIS A 137 -0.50 -27.04 2.83
N GLY A 138 0.10 -28.17 2.41
CA GLY A 138 -0.51 -29.50 2.49
C GLY A 138 -0.48 -30.12 3.89
N ASN A 139 -0.59 -29.32 4.96
CA ASN A 139 -0.71 -29.84 6.30
C ASN A 139 -2.11 -29.56 6.83
N THR A 140 -3.02 -30.50 6.56
CA THR A 140 -4.22 -30.66 7.37
C THR A 140 -3.79 -30.85 8.82
N HIS A 141 -4.23 -29.97 9.72
CA HIS A 141 -3.96 -30.10 11.15
C HIS A 141 -5.00 -31.03 11.75
N SER A 142 -4.61 -32.25 12.13
CA SER A 142 -5.44 -33.16 12.94
C SER A 142 -5.40 -32.76 14.43
N GLY A 143 -5.56 -31.47 14.73
CA GLY A 143 -5.62 -30.95 16.08
C GLY A 143 -7.06 -30.74 16.56
N PRO A 144 -7.27 -30.43 17.85
CA PRO A 144 -8.56 -29.97 18.35
C PRO A 144 -9.02 -28.77 17.54
N LEU A 145 -10.22 -28.84 16.95
CA LEU A 145 -10.84 -27.68 16.30
C LEU A 145 -11.11 -26.62 17.36
N ARG A 146 -10.30 -25.56 17.36
CA ARG A 146 -10.45 -24.41 18.26
C ARG A 146 -11.25 -23.32 17.57
N ASN A 147 -12.15 -22.66 18.30
CA ASN A 147 -12.89 -21.49 17.83
C ASN A 147 -12.49 -20.23 18.62
N LEU A 148 -12.92 -19.05 18.15
CA LEU A 148 -12.58 -17.77 18.78
C LEU A 148 -12.94 -17.71 20.29
N PRO A 149 -14.13 -18.15 20.75
CA PRO A 149 -14.45 -18.18 22.18
C PRO A 149 -13.47 -18.99 23.03
N GLN A 150 -13.02 -20.15 22.53
CA GLN A 150 -12.06 -20.99 23.25
C GLN A 150 -10.70 -20.31 23.35
N ILE A 151 -10.18 -19.74 22.25
CA ILE A 151 -8.90 -19.03 22.24
C ILE A 151 -8.97 -17.78 23.14
N ARG A 152 -10.07 -17.03 23.08
CA ARG A 152 -10.31 -15.88 23.95
C ARG A 152 -10.26 -16.29 25.41
N LYS A 153 -10.96 -17.36 25.79
CA LYS A 153 -10.97 -17.88 27.14
C LYS A 153 -9.56 -18.28 27.60
N MET A 154 -8.81 -19.01 26.77
CA MET A 154 -7.42 -19.39 27.06
C MET A 154 -6.53 -18.17 27.34
N LEU A 155 -6.69 -17.10 26.56
CA LEU A 155 -5.91 -15.86 26.71
C LEU A 155 -6.37 -15.02 27.91
N GLU A 156 -7.66 -14.96 28.20
CA GLU A 156 -8.23 -14.24 29.36
C GLU A 156 -7.89 -14.93 30.70
N GLU A 157 -7.77 -16.26 30.70
CA GLU A 157 -7.38 -17.07 31.86
C GLU A 157 -5.86 -17.26 31.98
N SER A 158 -5.08 -16.81 30.98
CA SER A 158 -3.63 -16.95 30.97
C SER A 158 -2.94 -16.15 32.10
N SER A 159 -1.85 -16.69 32.64
CA SER A 159 -1.08 -16.01 33.69
C SER A 159 -0.39 -14.75 33.14
N PRO A 160 -0.60 -13.56 33.73
CA PRO A 160 0.07 -12.31 33.33
C PRO A 160 1.60 -12.34 33.41
N GLU A 161 2.16 -13.29 34.17
CA GLU A 161 3.61 -13.52 34.27
C GLU A 161 4.18 -14.07 32.95
N HIS A 162 3.42 -14.91 32.26
CA HIS A 162 3.85 -15.58 31.03
C HIS A 162 3.31 -14.89 29.78
N ILE A 163 2.05 -14.44 29.83
CA ILE A 163 1.38 -13.71 28.75
C ILE A 163 1.00 -12.33 29.28
N PRO A 164 1.81 -11.29 28.99
CA PRO A 164 1.50 -9.93 29.44
C PRO A 164 0.10 -9.47 28.99
N PRO A 165 -0.63 -8.68 29.79
CA PRO A 165 -2.00 -8.26 29.43
C PRO A 165 -2.12 -7.57 28.06
N ILE A 166 -1.12 -6.78 27.67
CA ILE A 166 -1.09 -6.15 26.35
C ILE A 166 -0.95 -7.17 25.22
N VAL A 167 -0.15 -8.23 25.43
CA VAL A 167 0.01 -9.34 24.47
C VAL A 167 -1.29 -10.11 24.34
N ALA A 168 -1.95 -10.46 25.46
CA ALA A 168 -3.24 -11.13 25.44
C ALA A 168 -4.29 -10.31 24.68
N LYS A 169 -4.38 -9.00 24.96
CA LYS A 169 -5.29 -8.08 24.27
C LYS A 169 -5.06 -8.07 22.75
N LEU A 170 -3.82 -7.89 22.31
CA LEU A 170 -3.48 -7.84 20.88
C LEU A 170 -3.69 -9.19 20.18
N ALA A 171 -3.41 -10.30 20.87
CA ALA A 171 -3.66 -11.64 20.35
C ALA A 171 -5.17 -11.86 20.14
N ILE A 172 -6.00 -11.55 21.15
CA ILE A 172 -7.46 -11.63 21.05
C ILE A 172 -7.98 -10.78 19.89
N GLU A 173 -7.48 -9.55 19.73
CA GLU A 173 -7.87 -8.67 18.63
C GLU A 173 -7.48 -9.27 17.26
N THR A 174 -6.28 -9.83 17.16
CA THR A 174 -5.77 -10.49 15.94
C THR A 174 -6.64 -11.68 15.56
N PHE A 175 -6.92 -12.59 16.50
CA PHE A 175 -7.81 -13.72 16.27
C PHE A 175 -9.23 -13.28 15.92
N THR A 176 -9.71 -12.18 16.50
CA THR A 176 -11.04 -11.63 16.18
C THR A 176 -11.08 -11.17 14.72
N LYS A 177 -10.08 -10.40 14.25
CA LYS A 177 -10.01 -9.97 12.84
C LYS A 177 -9.98 -11.14 11.88
N LEU A 178 -9.26 -12.19 12.26
CA LEU A 178 -9.15 -13.38 11.44
C LEU A 178 -10.47 -14.18 11.42
N ALA A 179 -11.09 -14.41 12.58
CA ALA A 179 -12.36 -15.12 12.69
C ALA A 179 -13.46 -14.44 11.87
N ILE A 180 -13.47 -13.10 11.86
CA ILE A 180 -14.36 -12.32 10.99
C ILE A 180 -14.04 -12.60 9.51
N ALA A 181 -12.78 -12.54 9.10
CA ALA A 181 -12.43 -12.78 7.70
C ALA A 181 -12.80 -14.19 7.22
N GLU A 182 -12.60 -15.20 8.07
CA GLU A 182 -13.01 -16.57 7.77
C GLU A 182 -14.54 -16.75 7.80
N SER A 183 -15.26 -16.13 8.76
CA SER A 183 -16.73 -16.25 8.83
C SER A 183 -17.40 -15.79 7.55
N PHE A 184 -16.94 -14.66 7.01
CA PHE A 184 -17.40 -14.15 5.72
C PHE A 184 -17.07 -15.08 4.56
N THR A 185 -15.89 -15.73 4.57
CA THR A 185 -15.51 -16.70 3.54
C THR A 185 -16.42 -17.93 3.55
N HIS A 186 -16.89 -18.33 4.74
CA HIS A 186 -17.80 -19.45 4.93
C HIS A 186 -19.30 -19.06 4.91
N GLY A 187 -19.63 -17.79 4.65
CA GLY A 187 -21.02 -17.31 4.64
C GLY A 187 -21.69 -17.29 6.02
N SER A 188 -20.91 -17.40 7.10
CA SER A 188 -21.41 -17.25 8.48
C SER A 188 -21.38 -15.79 8.90
N THR A 189 -22.44 -15.34 9.56
CA THR A 189 -22.52 -14.00 10.18
C THR A 189 -21.98 -13.99 11.61
N ASN A 190 -21.58 -15.15 12.15
CA ASN A 190 -21.13 -15.30 13.53
C ASN A 190 -19.69 -15.80 13.58
N GLU A 191 -18.75 -14.90 13.87
CA GLU A 191 -17.33 -15.18 14.03
C GLU A 191 -17.04 -16.20 15.15
N ASN A 192 -17.96 -16.41 16.08
CA ASN A 192 -17.79 -17.38 17.17
C ASN A 192 -18.07 -18.83 16.74
N THR A 193 -18.66 -19.04 15.55
CA THR A 193 -19.04 -20.37 15.03
C THR A 193 -18.01 -20.92 14.05
N VAL A 194 -17.06 -20.11 13.62
CA VAL A 194 -16.03 -20.54 12.68
C VAL A 194 -15.02 -21.42 13.42
N HIS A 195 -14.98 -22.68 13.02
CA HIS A 195 -13.84 -23.54 13.30
C HIS A 195 -12.76 -23.17 12.30
N PHE A 196 -11.67 -22.63 12.81
CA PHE A 196 -10.61 -22.15 11.95
C PHE A 196 -9.94 -23.33 11.23
N HIS A 197 -10.20 -23.47 9.93
CA HIS A 197 -9.60 -24.54 9.11
C HIS A 197 -8.10 -24.30 8.89
N GLU A 198 -7.68 -23.03 8.89
CA GLU A 198 -6.28 -22.63 8.68
C GLU A 198 -5.65 -21.99 9.94
N VAL A 199 -6.46 -21.55 10.92
CA VAL A 199 -6.01 -20.61 11.98
C VAL A 199 -6.27 -21.02 13.43
N GLY A 200 -6.97 -22.13 13.65
CA GLY A 200 -7.18 -22.78 14.95
C GLY A 200 -6.17 -23.89 15.18
N ALA A 201 -5.36 -24.13 14.16
CA ALA A 201 -4.16 -24.91 14.21
C ALA A 201 -3.15 -24.30 15.16
N ILE A 202 -2.43 -25.19 15.83
CA ILE A 202 -1.36 -24.85 16.77
C ILE A 202 -0.34 -23.88 16.16
N ASP A 203 -0.05 -23.99 14.85
CA ASP A 203 0.88 -23.12 14.13
C ASP A 203 0.48 -21.64 14.20
N SER A 204 -0.79 -21.32 13.93
CA SER A 204 -1.27 -19.94 13.98
C SER A 204 -1.29 -19.37 15.40
N ILE A 205 -1.57 -20.22 16.40
CA ILE A 205 -1.50 -19.80 17.82
C ILE A 205 -0.08 -19.43 18.21
N VAL A 206 0.86 -20.31 17.87
CA VAL A 206 2.28 -20.12 18.16
C VAL A 206 2.84 -18.93 17.37
N ASP A 207 2.48 -18.75 16.10
CA ASP A 207 2.92 -17.64 15.27
C ASP A 207 2.42 -16.28 15.80
N ILE A 208 1.13 -16.16 16.09
CA ILE A 208 0.51 -14.89 16.54
C ILE A 208 1.07 -14.51 17.90
N ILE A 209 0.94 -15.40 18.88
CA ILE A 209 1.30 -15.08 20.26
C ILE A 209 2.82 -15.04 20.40
N GLY A 210 3.55 -15.92 19.72
CA GLY A 210 5.02 -15.93 19.68
C GLY A 210 5.58 -14.65 19.07
N THR A 211 5.01 -14.14 17.97
CA THR A 211 5.42 -12.84 17.39
C THR A 211 5.18 -11.70 18.36
N LEU A 212 4.01 -11.64 19.01
CA LEU A 212 3.66 -10.58 19.96
C LEU A 212 4.55 -10.62 21.22
N LEU A 213 4.82 -11.81 21.75
CA LEU A 213 5.78 -12.00 22.85
C LEU A 213 7.19 -11.59 22.43
N CYS A 214 7.62 -11.89 21.20
CA CYS A 214 8.92 -11.44 20.71
C CYS A 214 8.99 -9.91 20.68
N LEU A 215 7.99 -9.23 20.14
CA LEU A 215 7.94 -7.75 20.13
C LEU A 215 7.96 -7.17 21.54
N TYR A 216 7.20 -7.77 22.47
CA TYR A 216 7.18 -7.39 23.88
C TYR A 216 8.56 -7.53 24.52
N HIS A 217 9.20 -8.70 24.39
CA HIS A 217 10.52 -8.97 24.96
C HIS A 217 11.62 -8.15 24.29
N LEU A 218 11.48 -7.78 23.01
CA LEU A 218 12.39 -6.85 22.31
C LEU A 218 12.18 -5.39 22.72
N ASN A 219 11.31 -5.11 23.70
CA ASN A 219 11.02 -3.79 24.22
C ASN A 219 10.46 -2.81 23.17
N VAL A 220 9.70 -3.34 22.21
CA VAL A 220 8.89 -2.52 21.30
C VAL A 220 7.74 -1.87 22.08
N ASP A 221 7.39 -0.62 21.75
CA ASP A 221 6.26 0.03 22.39
C ASP A 221 4.94 -0.53 21.87
N LEU A 222 4.28 -1.34 22.70
CA LEU A 222 2.98 -1.93 22.42
C LEU A 222 1.86 -1.28 23.23
N GLU A 223 2.19 -0.37 24.16
CA GLU A 223 1.23 0.31 25.01
C GLU A 223 0.86 1.68 24.41
N GLY A 224 -0.38 2.13 24.62
CA GLY A 224 -0.85 3.38 24.03
C GLY A 224 -0.92 3.32 22.49
N GLU A 225 -0.16 4.17 21.80
CA GLU A 225 -0.05 4.09 20.34
C GLU A 225 1.00 3.04 19.95
N ILE A 226 0.54 1.89 19.48
CA ILE A 226 1.39 0.75 19.07
C ILE A 226 2.45 1.23 18.07
N SER A 227 3.73 1.13 18.46
CA SER A 227 4.86 1.58 17.67
C SER A 227 5.37 0.50 16.72
N VAL A 228 4.45 0.03 15.88
CA VAL A 228 4.72 -0.90 14.78
C VAL A 228 4.24 -0.31 13.47
N SER A 229 5.07 -0.42 12.44
CA SER A 229 4.75 -0.03 11.07
C SER A 229 5.12 -1.15 10.09
N SER A 230 4.62 -1.05 8.85
CA SER A 230 4.91 -2.04 7.80
C SER A 230 5.14 -1.36 6.45
N SER A 231 5.91 -1.98 5.56
CA SER A 231 5.83 -1.67 4.14
C SER A 231 4.44 -2.00 3.58
N PRO A 232 4.05 -1.50 2.39
CA PRO A 232 2.92 -2.05 1.67
C PRO A 232 3.09 -3.57 1.48
N LEU A 233 1.97 -4.29 1.48
CA LEU A 233 1.96 -5.74 1.34
C LEU A 233 1.99 -6.16 -0.14
N PRO A 234 2.89 -7.08 -0.54
CA PRO A 234 2.98 -7.53 -1.92
C PRO A 234 1.77 -8.38 -2.29
N MET A 235 1.14 -8.04 -3.43
CA MET A 235 0.05 -8.81 -4.02
C MET A 235 0.61 -10.01 -4.77
N GLY A 236 0.20 -11.22 -4.37
CA GLY A 236 0.50 -12.44 -5.13
C GLY A 236 -0.40 -12.57 -6.37
N GLU A 237 -0.07 -13.52 -7.25
CA GLU A 237 -0.84 -13.82 -8.47
C GLU A 237 -1.08 -15.32 -8.62
N GLY A 238 -1.99 -15.70 -9.50
CA GLY A 238 -2.31 -17.11 -9.79
C GLY A 238 -3.38 -17.69 -8.88
N THR A 239 -3.28 -18.99 -8.61
CA THR A 239 -4.24 -19.75 -7.82
C THR A 239 -3.54 -20.61 -6.78
N VAL A 240 -4.27 -20.97 -5.73
CA VAL A 240 -3.83 -21.86 -4.65
C VAL A 240 -4.89 -22.94 -4.43
N TRP A 241 -4.45 -24.16 -4.14
CA TRP A 241 -5.35 -25.25 -3.78
C TRP A 241 -5.58 -25.25 -2.27
N THR A 242 -6.84 -25.26 -1.86
CA THR A 242 -7.26 -25.33 -0.45
C THR A 242 -8.30 -26.44 -0.29
N ASP A 243 -8.80 -26.65 0.93
CA ASP A 243 -9.93 -27.56 1.20
C ASP A 243 -11.23 -27.09 0.50
N HIS A 244 -11.26 -25.87 -0.03
CA HIS A 244 -12.33 -25.32 -0.86
C HIS A 244 -12.06 -25.46 -2.36
N GLY A 245 -11.05 -26.24 -2.74
CA GLY A 245 -10.58 -26.40 -4.11
C GLY A 245 -9.66 -25.27 -4.54
N GLN A 246 -9.66 -24.94 -5.83
CA GLN A 246 -8.77 -23.95 -6.40
C GLN A 246 -9.30 -22.53 -6.19
N LEU A 247 -8.57 -21.72 -5.43
CA LEU A 247 -8.92 -20.33 -5.12
C LEU A 247 -7.97 -19.35 -5.84
N PRO A 248 -8.42 -18.11 -6.14
CA PRO A 248 -7.52 -17.05 -6.60
C PRO A 248 -6.53 -16.68 -5.50
N VAL A 249 -5.38 -16.11 -5.89
CA VAL A 249 -4.42 -15.51 -4.97
C VAL A 249 -4.56 -13.99 -5.00
N PRO A 250 -4.62 -13.31 -3.83
CA PRO A 250 -4.72 -13.89 -2.49
C PRO A 250 -6.05 -14.63 -2.26
N ALA A 251 -6.04 -15.61 -1.35
CA ALA A 251 -7.25 -16.33 -0.98
C ALA A 251 -8.27 -15.38 -0.33
N PHE A 252 -9.55 -15.77 -0.28
CA PHE A 252 -10.64 -14.87 0.14
C PHE A 252 -10.47 -14.29 1.55
N ALA A 253 -10.08 -15.12 2.53
CA ALA A 253 -9.85 -14.67 3.90
C ALA A 253 -8.68 -13.66 3.97
N THR A 254 -7.55 -13.97 3.32
CA THR A 254 -6.39 -13.08 3.20
C THR A 254 -6.77 -11.74 2.57
N MET A 255 -7.46 -11.77 1.42
CA MET A 255 -7.86 -10.57 0.71
C MET A 255 -8.79 -9.71 1.57
N ARG A 256 -9.67 -10.34 2.34
CA ARG A 256 -10.58 -9.63 3.26
C ARG A 256 -9.84 -8.97 4.41
N LEU A 257 -8.83 -9.63 5.00
CA LEU A 257 -7.95 -9.03 6.00
C LEU A 257 -7.18 -7.83 5.46
N MET A 258 -6.77 -7.89 4.18
CA MET A 258 -6.02 -6.84 3.50
C MET A 258 -6.87 -5.63 3.07
N MET A 259 -8.21 -5.68 3.18
CA MET A 259 -9.07 -4.55 2.83
C MET A 259 -8.75 -3.32 3.70
N GLY A 260 -8.40 -2.20 3.06
CA GLY A 260 -7.97 -0.97 3.74
C GLY A 260 -6.48 -0.93 4.11
N MET A 261 -5.72 -2.01 3.88
CA MET A 261 -4.26 -2.02 4.01
C MET A 261 -3.58 -1.53 2.73
N LYS A 262 -2.38 -0.94 2.84
CA LYS A 262 -1.61 -0.55 1.65
C LYS A 262 -1.00 -1.79 1.00
N THR A 263 -1.15 -1.91 -0.31
CA THR A 263 -0.59 -3.01 -1.12
C THR A 263 0.39 -2.48 -2.16
N CYS A 264 1.24 -3.38 -2.67
CA CYS A 264 2.13 -3.13 -3.80
C CYS A 264 2.15 -4.35 -4.74
N PRO A 265 2.63 -4.21 -5.99
CA PRO A 265 2.86 -5.36 -6.85
C PRO A 265 3.84 -6.34 -6.20
N GLY A 266 3.56 -7.64 -6.30
CA GLY A 266 4.47 -8.66 -5.81
C GLY A 266 5.84 -8.64 -6.52
N PRO A 267 6.89 -9.17 -5.86
CA PRO A 267 8.18 -9.36 -6.51
C PRO A 267 8.03 -10.16 -7.80
N GLY A 268 8.61 -9.65 -8.89
CA GLY A 268 8.64 -10.35 -10.18
C GLY A 268 7.39 -10.22 -11.05
N ALA A 269 6.44 -9.32 -10.75
CA ALA A 269 5.31 -8.96 -11.61
C ALA A 269 5.72 -8.61 -13.08
N ASN A 270 7.00 -8.26 -13.31
CA ASN A 270 7.53 -7.89 -14.63
C ASN A 270 8.35 -9.01 -15.33
N SER A 271 8.53 -10.20 -14.75
CA SER A 271 9.40 -11.25 -15.34
C SER A 271 9.09 -12.68 -14.84
N GLN A 272 8.25 -13.41 -15.58
CA GLN A 272 7.80 -14.79 -15.32
C GLN A 272 7.11 -14.96 -13.96
N THR A 273 5.81 -15.20 -14.05
CA THR A 273 4.81 -15.22 -12.99
C THR A 273 5.25 -16.06 -11.80
N ILE A 274 5.59 -15.39 -10.70
CA ILE A 274 5.63 -16.02 -9.38
C ILE A 274 4.17 -16.17 -8.97
N THR A 275 3.68 -17.41 -9.04
CA THR A 275 2.32 -17.74 -8.67
C THR A 275 2.29 -18.25 -7.24
N GLY A 276 1.33 -17.77 -6.45
CA GLY A 276 1.09 -18.26 -5.11
C GLY A 276 0.96 -17.13 -4.10
N GLU A 277 0.34 -17.48 -2.98
CA GLU A 277 0.10 -16.57 -1.88
C GLU A 277 1.42 -16.16 -1.21
N LEU A 278 1.68 -14.84 -1.24
CA LEU A 278 2.86 -14.21 -0.66
C LEU A 278 2.61 -13.70 0.76
N VAL A 279 1.37 -13.39 1.09
CA VAL A 279 0.94 -12.92 2.40
C VAL A 279 -0.06 -13.93 2.94
N THR A 280 0.21 -14.52 4.10
CA THR A 280 -0.71 -15.46 4.75
C THR A 280 -1.82 -14.73 5.52
N PRO A 281 -2.98 -15.36 5.78
CA PRO A 281 -4.01 -14.80 6.65
C PRO A 281 -3.46 -14.36 8.01
N THR A 282 -2.62 -15.20 8.64
CA THR A 282 -2.02 -14.95 9.95
C THR A 282 -1.19 -13.67 9.99
N ALA A 283 -0.31 -13.47 8.99
CA ALA A 283 0.49 -12.26 8.90
C ALA A 283 -0.35 -11.02 8.57
N ALA A 284 -1.35 -11.15 7.70
CA ALA A 284 -2.26 -10.05 7.37
C ALA A 284 -3.04 -9.58 8.61
N ALA A 285 -3.56 -10.51 9.42
CA ALA A 285 -4.28 -10.19 10.65
C ALA A 285 -3.36 -9.52 11.69
N LEU A 286 -2.15 -10.06 11.92
CA LEU A 286 -1.16 -9.47 12.83
C LEU A 286 -0.83 -8.03 12.43
N LEU A 287 -0.47 -7.82 11.15
CA LEU A 287 -0.08 -6.51 10.65
C LEU A 287 -1.26 -5.53 10.67
N ARG A 288 -2.49 -5.99 10.40
CA ARG A 288 -3.69 -5.16 10.50
C ARG A 288 -3.84 -4.55 11.91
N VAL A 289 -3.74 -5.38 12.94
CA VAL A 289 -3.84 -4.94 14.35
C VAL A 289 -2.65 -4.06 14.73
N LEU A 290 -1.43 -4.51 14.46
CA LEU A 290 -0.20 -3.80 14.87
C LEU A 290 -0.05 -2.43 14.19
N THR A 291 -0.50 -2.28 12.95
CA THR A 291 -0.44 -1.02 12.21
C THR A 291 -1.65 -0.10 12.43
N GLY A 292 -2.59 -0.50 13.30
CA GLY A 292 -3.73 0.32 13.71
C GLY A 292 -4.79 0.48 12.62
N ILE A 293 -5.04 -0.56 11.83
CA ILE A 293 -6.06 -0.55 10.77
C ILE A 293 -7.35 -1.20 11.29
N ASP A 294 -8.38 -0.37 11.47
CA ASP A 294 -9.73 -0.81 11.82
C ASP A 294 -10.69 -0.63 10.62
N GLU A 295 -12.00 -0.60 10.87
CA GLU A 295 -13.00 -0.44 9.79
C GLU A 295 -13.17 1.03 9.35
N SER A 296 -12.76 2.00 10.16
CA SER A 296 -12.88 3.43 9.86
C SER A 296 -11.56 4.04 9.37
N SER A 297 -10.43 3.38 9.62
CA SER A 297 -9.08 3.85 9.32
C SER A 297 -8.48 3.11 8.12
N HIS A 298 -8.09 3.86 7.09
CA HIS A 298 -7.49 3.32 5.88
C HIS A 298 -6.00 3.64 5.81
N GLY A 299 -5.18 2.66 5.45
CA GLY A 299 -3.77 2.81 5.15
C GLY A 299 -2.81 2.82 6.34
N GLY A 300 -3.31 2.87 7.59
CA GLY A 300 -2.60 2.67 8.86
C GLY A 300 -1.19 3.26 8.98
N ARG A 301 -0.39 2.70 9.89
CA ARG A 301 1.08 2.89 9.90
C ARG A 301 1.76 2.03 8.84
N MET A 302 1.27 2.09 7.59
CA MET A 302 1.86 1.37 6.46
C MET A 302 2.47 2.33 5.44
N GLY A 303 3.54 1.92 4.76
CA GLY A 303 4.18 2.70 3.71
C GLY A 303 5.70 2.69 3.84
N ARG A 304 6.32 3.85 3.59
CA ARG A 304 7.77 3.99 3.77
C ARG A 304 8.10 3.84 5.26
N ALA A 305 9.28 3.27 5.56
CA ALA A 305 9.81 3.24 6.91
C ALA A 305 9.78 4.67 7.51
N PRO A 306 9.34 4.83 8.77
CA PRO A 306 9.30 6.13 9.42
C PRO A 306 10.71 6.67 9.67
N ASN A 307 10.80 7.95 10.00
CA ASN A 307 12.06 8.55 10.44
C ASN A 307 12.48 7.91 11.78
N MET A 308 13.46 7.02 11.73
CA MET A 308 14.04 6.35 12.88
C MET A 308 15.53 6.14 12.68
N ILE A 309 16.27 5.97 13.78
CA ILE A 309 17.66 5.48 13.73
C ILE A 309 17.60 3.96 13.88
N PRO A 310 17.94 3.17 12.84
CA PRO A 310 18.00 1.72 12.94
C PRO A 310 19.01 1.29 14.01
N ARG A 311 18.59 0.37 14.88
CA ARG A 311 19.39 -0.22 15.97
C ARG A 311 19.65 -1.70 15.73
N ALA A 312 18.68 -2.39 15.13
CA ALA A 312 18.83 -3.78 14.77
C ALA A 312 18.03 -4.12 13.51
N ILE A 313 18.45 -5.21 12.88
CA ILE A 313 17.82 -5.82 11.72
C ILE A 313 17.69 -7.31 11.98
N GLY A 314 16.55 -7.88 11.60
CA GLY A 314 16.33 -9.32 11.58
C GLY A 314 15.66 -9.78 10.30
N LEU A 315 16.03 -10.96 9.83
CA LEU A 315 15.50 -11.59 8.62
C LEU A 315 14.81 -12.91 8.98
N GLY A 316 13.49 -12.95 8.78
CA GLY A 316 12.68 -14.15 8.95
C GLY A 316 12.42 -14.83 7.60
N ALA A 317 12.81 -16.09 7.48
CA ALA A 317 12.72 -16.87 6.25
C ALA A 317 11.39 -17.62 6.16
N GLY A 318 10.72 -17.50 5.02
CA GLY A 318 9.53 -18.29 4.74
C GLY A 318 9.86 -19.71 4.31
N THR A 319 8.85 -20.56 4.24
CA THR A 319 9.00 -21.97 3.82
C THR A 319 9.16 -22.12 2.31
N LYS A 320 8.48 -21.31 1.49
CA LYS A 320 8.59 -21.36 0.03
C LYS A 320 9.95 -20.83 -0.43
N ASP A 321 10.58 -21.51 -1.39
CA ASP A 321 11.81 -21.04 -2.04
C ASP A 321 11.50 -20.53 -3.44
N PHE A 322 11.79 -19.25 -3.68
CA PHE A 322 11.66 -18.65 -5.00
C PHE A 322 13.03 -18.48 -5.65
N ILE A 323 13.12 -18.75 -6.95
CA ILE A 323 14.38 -18.74 -7.69
C ILE A 323 14.92 -17.30 -7.80
N LYS A 324 14.05 -16.34 -8.10
CA LYS A 324 14.45 -14.96 -8.47
C LYS A 324 14.54 -13.98 -7.30
N PHE A 325 13.96 -14.31 -6.15
CA PHE A 325 13.98 -13.42 -4.99
C PHE A 325 13.96 -14.24 -3.68
N PRO A 326 14.52 -13.70 -2.59
CA PRO A 326 14.51 -14.36 -1.30
C PRO A 326 13.12 -14.23 -0.66
N ASN A 327 12.53 -15.34 -0.24
CA ASN A 327 11.30 -15.34 0.57
C ASN A 327 11.61 -15.00 2.04
N VAL A 328 11.71 -13.71 2.35
CA VAL A 328 12.10 -13.20 3.68
C VAL A 328 11.33 -11.94 4.08
N VAL A 329 10.96 -11.83 5.34
CA VAL A 329 10.51 -10.59 5.98
C VAL A 329 11.70 -9.96 6.66
N ARG A 330 11.87 -8.64 6.49
CA ARG A 330 12.90 -7.87 7.18
C ARG A 330 12.26 -7.05 8.30
N LEU A 331 12.65 -7.30 9.54
CA LEU A 331 12.34 -6.43 10.67
C LEU A 331 13.46 -5.42 10.85
N ILE A 332 13.10 -4.15 10.97
CA ILE A 332 14.01 -3.08 11.39
C ILE A 332 13.52 -2.56 12.74
N LEU A 333 14.35 -2.68 13.76
CA LEU A 333 14.11 -2.08 15.08
C LEU A 333 14.87 -0.77 15.15
N GLY A 334 14.19 0.31 15.50
CA GLY A 334 14.78 1.63 15.55
C GLY A 334 14.29 2.46 16.73
N SER A 335 15.11 3.43 17.13
CA SER A 335 14.68 4.46 18.07
C SER A 335 14.06 5.61 17.29
N HIS A 336 12.93 6.15 17.77
CA HIS A 336 12.34 7.37 17.20
C HIS A 336 13.36 8.50 17.14
N VAL A 337 13.37 9.23 16.03
CA VAL A 337 14.06 10.52 15.96
C VAL A 337 13.17 11.54 16.66
N GLY A 338 13.29 11.65 17.98
CA GLY A 338 12.76 12.82 18.67
C GLY A 338 13.46 14.06 18.11
N LEU A 339 12.74 15.19 18.04
CA LEU A 339 13.36 16.51 18.12
C LEU A 339 13.94 16.69 19.55
N ASP A 340 14.78 15.75 19.99
CA ASP A 340 15.52 15.89 21.23
C ASP A 340 16.62 16.90 20.94
N GLN A 341 16.42 18.08 21.50
CA GLN A 341 17.35 19.19 21.53
C GLN A 341 18.76 18.67 21.84
N HIS A 342 19.70 18.94 20.93
CA HIS A 342 21.14 18.96 21.14
C HIS A 342 21.67 18.19 22.37
N GLU A 343 21.81 16.87 22.28
CA GLU A 343 23.00 16.22 22.86
C GLU A 343 24.11 16.26 21.82
N CYS A 344 24.57 17.49 21.54
CA CYS A 344 25.86 17.68 20.90
C CYS A 344 26.91 17.32 21.96
N PHE A 345 27.59 16.20 21.75
CA PHE A 345 28.82 15.87 22.48
C PHE A 345 29.89 16.92 22.15
N VAL A 346 29.83 18.08 22.82
CA VAL A 346 30.95 19.01 22.88
C VAL A 346 31.85 18.54 24.00
N LYS A 347 32.97 17.92 23.62
CA LYS A 347 34.11 17.77 24.53
C LYS A 347 34.49 19.18 25.02
N LYS A 348 34.41 19.39 26.33
CA LYS A 348 35.00 20.56 27.00
C LYS A 348 36.51 20.53 26.78
N GLU A 349 37.01 21.47 25.99
CA GLU A 349 38.32 22.06 26.24
C GLU A 349 38.12 23.50 26.66
N THR A 350 38.86 23.83 27.71
CA THR A 350 38.89 25.04 28.53
C THR A 350 39.44 26.24 27.78
N GLU A 351 38.85 27.41 27.99
CA GLU A 351 39.47 28.63 28.56
C GLU A 351 38.55 29.84 28.33
N GLY A 352 38.67 30.85 29.21
CA GLY A 352 37.64 31.85 29.48
C GLY A 352 37.58 33.03 28.50
N GLU A 353 36.47 33.76 28.54
CA GLU A 353 36.40 35.15 28.99
C GLU A 353 34.97 35.68 28.83
N GLU A 354 34.50 36.37 29.86
CA GLU A 354 33.22 37.10 29.88
C GLU A 354 33.27 38.31 28.93
N LEU A 355 32.19 38.56 28.21
CA LEU A 355 31.75 39.93 27.96
C LEU A 355 30.26 40.00 27.61
N SER A 356 29.55 40.72 28.49
CA SER A 356 28.13 41.07 28.43
C SER A 356 27.82 42.07 27.31
N SER A 357 26.63 42.00 26.70
CA SER A 357 25.51 42.91 27.00
C SER A 357 24.54 43.17 25.81
N LYS A 358 23.24 43.19 26.17
CA LYS A 358 22.11 44.01 25.66
C LYS A 358 21.15 43.50 24.57
N LEU A 359 19.97 43.12 25.10
CA LEU A 359 18.60 43.69 24.91
C LEU A 359 17.71 43.25 23.72
N ASP A 360 16.62 42.59 24.15
CA ASP A 360 15.19 42.87 23.92
C ASP A 360 14.40 42.30 22.73
N GLY A 361 13.25 41.71 23.09
CA GLY A 361 12.09 41.51 22.21
C GLY A 361 11.18 40.33 22.56
N HIS A 362 10.49 40.38 23.70
CA HIS A 362 9.41 39.44 24.08
C HIS A 362 8.23 39.45 23.08
N HIS A 363 7.50 38.33 22.95
CA HIS A 363 6.10 38.22 23.39
C HIS A 363 5.58 36.77 23.35
N SER A 364 5.24 36.29 24.54
CA SER A 364 4.41 35.12 24.83
C SER A 364 3.01 35.58 25.23
N HIS A 365 1.96 34.88 24.82
CA HIS A 365 0.70 34.86 25.57
C HIS A 365 0.09 33.47 25.59
N SER A 366 -0.29 33.09 26.81
CA SER A 366 -0.92 31.84 27.25
C SER A 366 -2.33 32.11 27.79
N HIS A 367 -3.03 30.99 28.02
CA HIS A 367 -4.22 30.77 28.87
C HIS A 367 -5.60 31.01 28.26
N ASP A 368 -6.67 30.36 28.72
CA ASP A 368 -6.98 29.00 29.22
C ASP A 368 -8.45 29.06 29.70
N HIS A 369 -9.16 27.93 29.58
CA HIS A 369 -10.33 27.47 30.36
C HIS A 369 -11.57 28.37 30.63
N HIS A 370 -12.78 27.86 30.33
CA HIS A 370 -13.66 27.19 31.32
C HIS A 370 -15.07 26.80 30.78
N ARG A 371 -15.58 25.66 31.28
CA ARG A 371 -16.98 25.15 31.21
C ARG A 371 -17.86 25.74 32.33
N ASN A 372 -19.17 25.98 32.10
CA ASN A 372 -20.30 25.28 32.77
C ASN A 372 -21.72 25.87 32.50
N ILE A 373 -22.65 24.98 32.08
CA ILE A 373 -24.03 24.66 32.56
C ILE A 373 -25.05 25.78 32.95
N GLY A 374 -26.26 25.74 32.33
CA GLY A 374 -27.55 25.83 33.08
C GLY A 374 -28.73 26.70 32.56
N ILE A 375 -29.67 26.09 31.80
CA ILE A 375 -31.17 26.16 31.84
C ILE A 375 -31.94 27.54 31.86
N SER A 376 -32.68 27.88 30.79
CA SER A 376 -34.18 27.91 30.66
C SER A 376 -34.77 28.99 29.71
N LYS A 377 -35.64 28.50 28.79
CA LYS A 377 -36.95 29.00 28.30
C LYS A 377 -37.13 30.21 27.34
N GLU A 378 -37.89 29.87 26.28
CA GLU A 378 -38.98 30.57 25.56
C GLU A 378 -38.67 31.53 24.38
N ASP A 379 -38.96 30.99 23.18
CA ASP A 379 -39.60 31.54 21.97
C ASP A 379 -39.31 32.97 21.47
N THR A 380 -38.81 33.09 20.23
CA THR A 380 -39.62 33.43 19.02
C THR A 380 -38.75 33.64 17.76
N SER A 381 -39.17 33.00 16.66
CA SER A 381 -39.01 33.35 15.22
C SER A 381 -37.68 33.91 14.66
N ALA A 382 -37.05 33.16 13.74
CA ALA A 382 -36.77 33.59 12.34
C ALA A 382 -35.89 32.57 11.58
N GLU A 383 -36.42 32.12 10.42
CA GLU A 383 -35.79 31.70 9.15
C GLU A 383 -34.33 31.18 9.09
N GLU A 384 -34.17 29.91 8.68
CA GLU A 384 -32.94 29.32 8.11
C GLU A 384 -33.17 28.89 6.65
N PRO A 385 -32.15 28.92 5.77
CA PRO A 385 -32.19 28.30 4.44
C PRO A 385 -31.69 26.85 4.48
N SER A 386 -32.38 25.97 3.74
CA SER A 386 -32.16 24.53 3.65
C SER A 386 -31.02 24.13 2.69
N ILE A 387 -30.23 23.14 3.11
CA ILE A 387 -29.24 22.42 2.30
C ILE A 387 -29.92 21.20 1.68
N HIS A 388 -29.87 21.06 0.35
CA HIS A 388 -30.43 19.93 -0.39
C HIS A 388 -29.46 18.73 -0.47
N HIS A 389 -29.91 17.58 0.07
CA HIS A 389 -29.43 16.25 -0.30
C HIS A 389 -30.19 15.73 -1.53
N SER A 390 -29.53 14.93 -2.38
CA SER A 390 -30.17 14.18 -3.46
C SER A 390 -30.03 12.66 -3.25
N HIS A 391 -31.16 11.98 -3.30
CA HIS A 391 -31.32 10.53 -3.47
C HIS A 391 -32.00 10.28 -4.82
N VAL A 392 -31.72 9.15 -5.47
CA VAL A 392 -32.39 8.71 -6.71
C VAL A 392 -33.27 7.51 -6.41
N HIS A 393 -34.53 7.58 -6.85
CA HIS A 393 -35.51 6.48 -6.91
C HIS A 393 -35.75 6.09 -8.37
N GLU A 394 -35.94 4.79 -8.63
CA GLU A 394 -36.32 4.21 -9.92
C GLU A 394 -37.85 4.06 -10.02
N HIS A 395 -38.43 4.43 -11.18
CA HIS A 395 -39.81 4.07 -11.56
C HIS A 395 -39.86 3.55 -13.00
N MET A 396 -40.61 2.47 -13.21
CA MET A 396 -40.91 1.87 -14.52
C MET A 396 -42.18 2.47 -15.12
N HIS A 397 -42.20 2.67 -16.44
CA HIS A 397 -43.42 2.86 -17.22
C HIS A 397 -43.39 2.08 -18.54
N GLU A 398 -44.49 1.37 -18.83
CA GLU A 398 -44.83 0.74 -20.12
C GLU A 398 -45.52 1.74 -21.05
N HIS A 399 -45.23 1.69 -22.36
CA HIS A 399 -46.12 2.21 -23.39
C HIS A 399 -46.14 1.36 -24.65
N SER A 400 -47.34 1.22 -25.20
CA SER A 400 -47.71 0.51 -26.43
C SER A 400 -47.75 1.46 -27.63
N HIS A 401 -47.41 0.96 -28.83
CA HIS A 401 -47.69 1.68 -30.08
C HIS A 401 -48.26 0.76 -31.18
N VAL A 402 -49.21 1.35 -31.89
CA VAL A 402 -49.97 0.84 -33.03
C VAL A 402 -49.23 1.21 -34.33
N HIS A 403 -49.04 0.24 -35.23
CA HIS A 403 -48.45 0.47 -36.56
C HIS A 403 -49.54 0.72 -37.62
N SER A 404 -49.34 1.74 -38.45
CA SER A 404 -49.98 1.87 -39.76
C SER A 404 -49.07 1.30 -40.85
N VAL A 405 -49.68 0.48 -41.69
CA VAL A 405 -49.08 -0.26 -42.80
C VAL A 405 -49.09 0.62 -44.07
N ASN A 406 -48.06 0.50 -44.89
CA ASN A 406 -48.22 0.57 -46.35
C ASN A 406 -47.42 -0.57 -46.98
N ASP A 407 -48.16 -1.28 -47.83
CA ASP A 407 -47.93 -2.64 -48.33
C ASP A 407 -47.06 -2.73 -49.59
N ASP A 408 -46.82 -4.01 -49.92
CA ASP A 408 -46.65 -4.63 -51.25
C ASP A 408 -45.22 -4.94 -51.70
N LYS A 409 -44.70 -6.16 -51.50
CA LYS A 409 -45.07 -7.53 -51.95
C LYS A 409 -44.85 -7.81 -53.44
N SER A 410 -43.93 -8.73 -53.71
CA SER A 410 -44.22 -9.97 -54.45
C SER A 410 -43.03 -10.93 -54.40
N ASN A 411 -43.15 -12.06 -53.69
CA ASN A 411 -43.23 -13.38 -54.33
C ASN A 411 -43.37 -14.53 -53.32
N GLN A 412 -44.44 -15.28 -53.52
CA GLN A 412 -44.59 -16.74 -53.54
C GLN A 412 -43.83 -17.64 -52.53
N GLU A 413 -44.64 -18.14 -51.58
CA GLU A 413 -45.08 -19.55 -51.45
C GLU A 413 -44.12 -20.67 -50.95
N ILE A 414 -44.70 -21.46 -50.01
CA ILE A 414 -44.48 -22.90 -49.70
C ILE A 414 -43.67 -23.24 -48.42
N SER A 415 -44.46 -23.42 -47.35
CA SER A 415 -44.66 -24.66 -46.57
C SER A 415 -43.57 -25.28 -45.67
N THR A 416 -44.03 -25.51 -44.43
CA THR A 416 -43.82 -26.65 -43.52
C THR A 416 -42.66 -26.67 -42.51
N LYS A 417 -43.13 -26.74 -41.25
CA LYS A 417 -42.66 -27.54 -40.11
C LYS A 417 -41.50 -27.04 -39.25
N ASP A 418 -41.90 -26.65 -38.04
CA ASP A 418 -41.36 -27.07 -36.73
C ASP A 418 -39.87 -27.37 -36.65
N GLN A 419 -39.12 -26.51 -35.95
CA GLN A 419 -38.60 -26.81 -34.60
C GLN A 419 -37.85 -25.60 -34.04
N SER A 420 -38.18 -25.28 -32.79
CA SER A 420 -37.62 -24.19 -32.00
C SER A 420 -36.13 -24.39 -31.67
N SER A 421 -35.29 -23.45 -32.10
CA SER A 421 -33.98 -23.19 -31.49
C SER A 421 -33.87 -21.69 -31.20
N HIS A 422 -33.81 -21.33 -29.91
CA HIS A 422 -33.51 -19.96 -29.50
C HIS A 422 -32.00 -19.74 -29.58
N HIS A 423 -31.55 -19.20 -30.71
CA HIS A 423 -30.29 -18.47 -30.79
C HIS A 423 -30.55 -17.01 -30.40
N ASN A 424 -30.01 -16.58 -29.26
CA ASN A 424 -30.02 -15.17 -28.90
C ASN A 424 -28.74 -14.51 -29.43
N HIS A 425 -28.87 -13.79 -30.55
CA HIS A 425 -27.84 -12.88 -31.04
C HIS A 425 -27.96 -11.55 -30.30
N GLN A 426 -26.96 -11.21 -29.48
CA GLN A 426 -26.80 -9.85 -28.98
C GLN A 426 -26.21 -8.97 -30.08
N HIS A 427 -27.04 -8.09 -30.63
CA HIS A 427 -26.60 -6.89 -31.35
C HIS A 427 -26.39 -5.77 -30.34
N SER A 428 -25.16 -5.28 -30.21
CA SER A 428 -24.86 -4.02 -29.52
C SER A 428 -25.09 -2.86 -30.50
N HIS A 429 -26.15 -2.09 -30.30
CA HIS A 429 -26.27 -0.76 -30.90
C HIS A 429 -25.67 0.27 -29.94
N ASP A 430 -24.62 0.95 -30.42
CA ASP A 430 -24.00 2.09 -29.77
C ASP A 430 -24.81 3.36 -30.11
N HIS A 431 -25.47 3.95 -29.11
CA HIS A 431 -26.12 5.25 -29.25
C HIS A 431 -25.28 6.28 -28.50
N SER A 432 -24.35 6.90 -29.24
CA SER A 432 -23.67 8.11 -28.82
C SER A 432 -24.64 9.30 -28.82
N HIS A 433 -25.17 9.68 -27.65
CA HIS A 433 -25.80 10.98 -27.49
C HIS A 433 -24.74 12.05 -27.25
N ILE A 434 -24.50 12.85 -28.29
CA ILE A 434 -23.73 14.10 -28.21
C ILE A 434 -24.60 15.11 -27.44
N HIS A 435 -24.28 15.35 -26.18
CA HIS A 435 -24.75 16.55 -25.49
C HIS A 435 -23.95 17.76 -25.98
N THR A 436 -24.47 18.47 -26.98
CA THR A 436 -24.02 19.83 -27.30
C THR A 436 -24.47 20.78 -26.19
N HIS A 437 -23.65 20.94 -25.15
CA HIS A 437 -23.76 22.09 -24.27
C HIS A 437 -23.32 23.33 -25.04
N LYS A 438 -24.28 24.18 -25.43
CA LYS A 438 -24.02 25.60 -25.70
C LYS A 438 -23.42 26.20 -24.42
N LYS A 439 -22.11 26.44 -24.41
CA LYS A 439 -21.47 27.32 -23.42
C LYS A 439 -21.97 28.73 -23.68
N SER A 440 -22.64 29.31 -22.69
CA SER A 440 -22.76 30.75 -22.53
C SER A 440 -21.35 31.33 -22.40
N GLU A 441 -21.02 32.26 -23.28
CA GLU A 441 -19.83 33.10 -23.20
C GLU A 441 -20.01 34.05 -22.01
N GLU A 442 -19.39 33.74 -20.86
CA GLU A 442 -18.97 34.69 -19.83
C GLU A 442 -18.08 33.95 -18.80
N ASP A 443 -16.85 34.44 -18.63
CA ASP A 443 -15.81 34.11 -17.64
C ASP A 443 -15.17 32.70 -17.58
N GLY A 444 -14.27 32.42 -18.54
CA GLY A 444 -13.33 31.30 -18.43
C GLY A 444 -12.13 31.61 -17.50
N GLU A 445 -12.12 31.03 -16.30
CA GLU A 445 -11.02 31.12 -15.31
C GLU A 445 -9.73 30.40 -15.73
N TRP A 446 -9.82 29.42 -16.65
CA TRP A 446 -8.73 28.53 -17.05
C TRP A 446 -8.52 28.55 -18.56
N ASN A 447 -7.26 28.38 -19.00
CA ASN A 447 -6.93 28.11 -20.39
C ASN A 447 -6.97 26.61 -20.63
N VAL A 448 -7.77 26.16 -21.60
CA VAL A 448 -7.86 24.76 -22.00
C VAL A 448 -7.20 24.59 -23.38
N ASP A 449 -6.06 23.90 -23.41
CA ASP A 449 -5.38 23.53 -24.65
C ASP A 449 -5.85 22.15 -25.10
N LYS A 450 -6.19 22.02 -26.39
CA LYS A 450 -6.38 20.71 -27.04
C LYS A 450 -5.07 20.24 -27.66
N LEU A 451 -4.55 19.13 -27.15
CA LEU A 451 -3.23 18.61 -27.47
C LEU A 451 -3.32 17.17 -28.01
N THR A 452 -2.26 16.75 -28.68
CA THR A 452 -2.03 15.36 -29.10
C THR A 452 -0.72 14.89 -28.47
N LEU A 453 -0.74 13.69 -27.89
CA LEU A 453 0.42 13.05 -27.27
C LEU A 453 0.86 11.84 -28.12
N LEU A 454 2.11 11.87 -28.57
CA LEU A 454 2.78 10.75 -29.22
C LEU A 454 3.69 10.05 -28.22
N GLN A 455 3.67 8.72 -28.24
CA GLN A 455 4.49 7.89 -27.37
C GLN A 455 5.18 6.76 -28.13
N ALA A 456 6.49 6.60 -27.91
CA ALA A 456 7.29 5.53 -28.47
C ALA A 456 8.18 4.89 -27.41
N ASN A 457 8.21 3.56 -27.36
CA ASN A 457 9.08 2.82 -26.45
C ASN A 457 10.34 2.38 -27.22
N LEU A 458 11.52 2.68 -26.67
CA LEU A 458 12.81 2.57 -27.34
C LEU A 458 13.79 1.81 -26.43
N ASP A 459 14.08 0.54 -26.75
CA ASP A 459 15.01 -0.32 -26.00
C ASP A 459 16.40 -0.47 -26.65
N ASP A 460 16.57 0.07 -27.85
CA ASP A 460 17.77 -0.05 -28.68
C ASP A 460 18.29 1.30 -29.21
N ILE A 461 17.99 2.39 -28.50
CA ILE A 461 18.48 3.75 -28.80
C ILE A 461 19.50 4.23 -27.75
N THR A 462 20.48 5.02 -28.16
CA THR A 462 21.38 5.71 -27.21
C THR A 462 20.76 7.02 -26.72
N SER A 463 21.19 7.46 -25.54
CA SER A 463 20.71 8.72 -24.95
C SER A 463 21.05 9.95 -25.81
N GLU A 464 22.15 9.93 -26.57
CA GLU A 464 22.54 11.03 -27.47
C GLU A 464 21.54 11.19 -28.64
N HIS A 465 21.14 10.08 -29.28
CA HIS A 465 20.14 10.11 -30.34
C HIS A 465 18.77 10.54 -29.81
N LEU A 466 18.43 10.08 -28.60
CA LEU A 466 17.18 10.44 -27.93
C LEU A 466 17.12 11.94 -27.59
N ALA A 467 18.22 12.50 -27.07
CA ALA A 467 18.34 13.92 -26.79
C ALA A 467 18.20 14.76 -28.07
N PHE A 468 18.90 14.37 -29.14
CA PHE A 468 18.79 15.04 -30.43
C PHE A 468 17.37 15.00 -31.01
N ALA A 469 16.68 13.86 -30.91
CA ALA A 469 15.29 13.73 -31.33
C ALA A 469 14.36 14.65 -30.52
N MET A 470 14.57 14.77 -29.21
CA MET A 470 13.80 15.68 -28.35
C MET A 470 14.00 17.15 -28.75
N ASP A 471 15.24 17.57 -29.01
CA ASP A 471 15.55 18.94 -29.44
C ASP A 471 14.83 19.27 -30.76
N LEU A 472 14.90 18.38 -31.75
CA LEU A 472 14.20 18.54 -33.03
C LEU A 472 12.68 18.65 -32.88
N LEU A 473 12.08 17.89 -31.96
CA LEU A 473 10.65 17.94 -31.69
C LEU A 473 10.24 19.29 -31.10
N ILE A 474 11.00 19.78 -30.11
CA ILE A 474 10.78 21.10 -29.50
C ILE A 474 10.95 22.22 -30.54
N GLU A 475 12.06 22.23 -31.28
CA GLU A 475 12.33 23.20 -32.35
C GLU A 475 11.27 23.18 -33.45
N SER A 476 10.70 22.00 -33.71
CA SER A 476 9.65 21.82 -34.71
C SER A 476 8.26 22.27 -34.27
N GLY A 477 8.10 22.67 -33.00
CA GLY A 477 6.88 23.25 -32.46
C GLY A 477 6.12 22.35 -31.48
N ALA A 478 6.74 21.30 -30.96
CA ALA A 478 6.19 20.56 -29.84
C ALA A 478 6.04 21.48 -28.62
N VAL A 479 4.96 21.28 -27.87
CA VAL A 479 4.71 21.97 -26.61
C VAL A 479 5.62 21.44 -25.52
N ASP A 480 5.86 20.13 -25.55
CA ASP A 480 6.75 19.46 -24.62
C ASP A 480 7.26 18.15 -25.24
N ALA A 481 8.47 17.74 -24.85
CA ALA A 481 9.06 16.47 -25.20
C ALA A 481 9.86 15.95 -24.00
N TRP A 482 9.58 14.73 -23.55
CA TRP A 482 10.23 14.16 -22.38
C TRP A 482 10.39 12.65 -22.50
N VAL A 483 11.23 12.10 -21.62
CA VAL A 483 11.54 10.67 -21.57
C VAL A 483 11.15 10.10 -20.22
N GLY A 484 10.37 9.02 -20.24
CA GLY A 484 10.18 8.14 -19.09
C GLY A 484 11.12 6.96 -19.16
N HIS A 485 11.64 6.50 -18.01
CA HIS A 485 12.39 5.25 -17.94
C HIS A 485 11.43 4.09 -17.72
N ILE A 486 11.50 3.09 -18.59
CA ILE A 486 10.65 1.90 -18.53
C ILE A 486 11.51 0.64 -18.61
N VAL A 487 10.95 -0.47 -18.15
CA VAL A 487 11.54 -1.81 -18.37
C VAL A 487 10.66 -2.52 -19.39
N MET A 488 11.25 -2.95 -20.50
CA MET A 488 10.57 -3.70 -21.55
C MET A 488 10.82 -5.20 -21.42
N LYS A 489 10.13 -6.00 -22.25
CA LYS A 489 10.31 -7.46 -22.34
C LYS A 489 11.80 -7.83 -22.43
N LYS A 490 12.14 -9.01 -21.90
CA LYS A 490 13.55 -9.46 -21.76
C LYS A 490 14.39 -8.57 -20.83
N ASN A 491 13.74 -7.88 -19.88
CA ASN A 491 14.37 -7.02 -18.87
C ASN A 491 15.28 -5.95 -19.47
N ARG A 492 14.90 -5.42 -20.64
CA ARG A 492 15.64 -4.36 -21.30
C ARG A 492 15.26 -3.04 -20.67
N SER A 493 16.25 -2.35 -20.10
CA SER A 493 16.10 -0.94 -19.75
C SER A 493 15.86 -0.15 -21.03
N ALA A 494 14.80 0.64 -21.04
CA ALA A 494 14.31 1.32 -22.22
C ALA A 494 13.78 2.71 -21.87
N HIS A 495 13.62 3.52 -22.89
CA HIS A 495 13.12 4.88 -22.81
C HIS A 495 11.75 4.96 -23.47
N GLN A 496 10.78 5.56 -22.80
CA GLN A 496 9.54 5.98 -23.43
C GLN A 496 9.68 7.45 -23.81
N LEU A 497 9.83 7.73 -25.11
CA LEU A 497 9.76 9.08 -25.64
C LEU A 497 8.31 9.52 -25.69
N ASN A 498 8.04 10.73 -25.19
CA ASN A 498 6.73 11.36 -25.20
C ASN A 498 6.86 12.73 -25.88
N CYS A 499 5.95 13.04 -26.80
CA CYS A 499 5.90 14.32 -27.50
C CYS A 499 4.48 14.87 -27.49
N LEU A 500 4.30 16.06 -26.93
CA LEU A 500 3.00 16.73 -26.78
C LEU A 500 2.96 17.96 -27.69
N TYR A 501 1.92 18.13 -28.50
CA TYR A 501 1.77 19.31 -29.37
C TYR A 501 0.30 19.70 -29.55
N HIS A 502 0.04 20.93 -30.02
CA HIS A 502 -1.33 21.42 -30.23
C HIS A 502 -2.02 20.75 -31.41
N SER A 503 -3.20 20.16 -31.16
CA SER A 503 -4.01 19.47 -32.19
C SER A 503 -4.56 20.42 -33.26
N ASN A 504 -4.67 21.72 -32.95
CA ASN A 504 -5.36 22.70 -33.79
C ASN A 504 -4.49 23.30 -34.91
N LYS A 505 -3.26 22.81 -35.13
CA LYS A 505 -2.36 23.29 -36.19
C LYS A 505 -2.43 22.48 -37.50
N GLY A 506 -3.38 21.55 -37.62
CA GLY A 506 -3.69 20.79 -38.85
C GLY A 506 -2.86 19.51 -39.04
N GLU A 507 -3.27 18.68 -40.01
CA GLU A 507 -2.67 17.36 -40.35
C GLU A 507 -1.16 17.42 -40.63
N SER A 508 -0.65 18.59 -41.05
CA SER A 508 0.79 18.82 -41.31
C SER A 508 1.68 18.71 -40.07
N MET A 509 1.16 18.99 -38.86
CA MET A 509 1.95 18.88 -37.63
C MET A 509 2.14 17.41 -37.20
N ASP A 510 1.08 16.60 -37.34
CA ASP A 510 1.14 15.16 -37.10
C ASP A 510 2.22 14.53 -37.97
N GLU A 511 2.18 14.77 -39.28
CA GLU A 511 3.16 14.23 -40.23
C GLU A 511 4.58 14.64 -39.86
N LYS A 512 4.79 15.92 -39.51
CA LYS A 512 6.12 16.42 -39.14
C LYS A 512 6.66 15.77 -37.87
N MET A 513 5.84 15.63 -36.82
CA MET A 513 6.26 15.01 -35.56
C MET A 513 6.53 13.51 -35.73
N LEU A 514 5.67 12.82 -36.48
CA LEU A 514 5.86 11.40 -36.81
C LEU A 514 7.14 11.20 -37.65
N ASP A 515 7.38 12.04 -38.66
CA ASP A 515 8.59 11.98 -39.50
C ASP A 515 9.86 12.13 -38.67
N ILE A 516 9.90 13.09 -37.73
CA ILE A 516 11.03 13.27 -36.82
C ILE A 516 11.26 12.01 -35.98
N ILE A 517 10.21 11.47 -35.35
CA ILE A 517 10.35 10.29 -34.48
C ILE A 517 10.80 9.07 -35.29
N PHE A 518 10.22 8.81 -36.46
CA PHE A 518 10.60 7.65 -37.27
C PHE A 518 12.01 7.78 -37.89
N ARG A 519 12.48 8.99 -38.22
CA ARG A 519 13.82 9.19 -38.79
C ARG A 519 14.93 9.19 -37.75
N HIS A 520 14.65 9.71 -36.56
CA HIS A 520 15.68 9.99 -35.54
C HIS A 520 15.62 9.05 -34.34
N THR A 521 14.70 8.08 -34.33
CA THR A 521 14.66 7.02 -33.32
C THR A 521 14.62 5.64 -33.96
N THR A 522 14.78 4.60 -33.15
CA THR A 522 14.72 3.19 -33.58
C THR A 522 13.30 2.62 -33.56
N THR A 523 12.28 3.43 -33.23
CA THR A 523 10.92 2.91 -33.10
C THR A 523 10.36 2.44 -34.44
N LEU A 524 9.61 1.34 -34.39
CA LEU A 524 8.79 0.86 -35.51
C LEU A 524 7.32 1.28 -35.39
N GLY A 525 6.94 1.90 -34.27
CA GLY A 525 5.54 2.26 -34.03
C GLY A 525 5.38 3.35 -32.97
N ILE A 526 4.37 4.17 -33.16
CA ILE A 526 4.05 5.31 -32.29
C ILE A 526 2.59 5.15 -31.84
N ARG A 527 2.34 5.30 -30.55
CA ARG A 527 0.99 5.37 -29.98
C ARG A 527 0.57 6.83 -29.96
N ILE A 528 -0.65 7.10 -30.42
CA ILE A 528 -1.20 8.45 -30.51
C ILE A 528 -2.40 8.54 -29.57
N GLN A 529 -2.36 9.48 -28.64
CA GLN A 529 -3.52 9.90 -27.85
C GLN A 529 -3.96 11.27 -28.36
N ARG A 530 -5.14 11.31 -28.97
CA ARG A 530 -5.75 12.54 -29.48
C ARG A 530 -6.61 13.18 -28.40
N ASP A 531 -6.88 14.48 -28.58
CA ASP A 531 -7.78 15.26 -27.73
C ASP A 531 -7.39 15.25 -26.23
N VAL A 532 -6.08 15.29 -25.96
CA VAL A 532 -5.57 15.49 -24.61
C VAL A 532 -5.83 16.93 -24.19
N GLU A 533 -6.68 17.13 -23.19
CA GLU A 533 -6.95 18.45 -22.64
C GLU A 533 -5.92 18.81 -21.57
N ARG A 534 -5.28 19.97 -21.74
CA ARG A 534 -4.44 20.57 -20.69
C ARG A 534 -5.11 21.82 -20.16
N ILE A 535 -5.49 21.77 -18.89
CA ILE A 535 -5.99 22.92 -18.15
C ILE A 535 -4.79 23.67 -17.56
N SER A 536 -4.64 24.95 -17.88
CA SER A 536 -3.53 25.78 -17.41
C SER A 536 -4.03 27.14 -16.92
N LEU A 537 -3.30 27.73 -15.98
CA LEU A 537 -3.54 29.09 -15.52
C LEU A 537 -3.21 30.10 -16.63
N LYS A 538 -3.91 31.24 -16.63
CA LYS A 538 -3.45 32.40 -17.41
C LYS A 538 -2.12 32.84 -16.83
N ARG A 539 -1.14 33.06 -17.71
CA ARG A 539 0.21 33.45 -17.33
C ARG A 539 0.58 34.78 -17.95
N SER A 540 1.21 35.65 -17.18
CA SER A 540 1.84 36.88 -17.63
C SER A 540 3.30 36.90 -17.18
N MET A 541 4.10 37.73 -17.85
CA MET A 541 5.50 37.94 -17.48
C MET A 541 5.63 39.35 -16.91
N LEU A 542 6.11 39.46 -15.68
CA LEU A 542 6.38 40.72 -15.00
C LEU A 542 7.89 40.92 -14.89
N SER A 543 8.43 41.96 -15.53
CA SER A 543 9.83 42.33 -15.36
C SER A 543 10.01 43.14 -14.06
N VAL A 544 10.84 42.64 -13.15
CA VAL A 544 11.26 43.33 -11.92
C VAL A 544 12.69 43.82 -12.04
N LYS A 545 12.92 45.07 -11.65
CA LYS A 545 14.27 45.63 -11.60
C LYS A 545 14.87 45.30 -10.25
N THR A 546 15.98 44.59 -10.24
CA THR A 546 16.76 44.33 -9.02
C THR A 546 18.05 45.13 -9.05
N GLU A 547 18.73 45.23 -7.91
CA GLU A 547 20.06 45.86 -7.84
C GLU A 547 21.14 45.10 -8.66
N TYR A 548 20.83 43.87 -9.08
CA TYR A 548 21.73 43.00 -9.85
C TYR A 548 21.33 42.84 -11.32
N GLY A 549 20.23 43.47 -11.76
CA GLY A 549 19.70 43.37 -13.12
C GLY A 549 18.19 43.14 -13.18
N ASP A 550 17.65 43.15 -14.39
CA ASP A 550 16.23 42.89 -14.63
C ASP A 550 15.97 41.39 -14.63
N ILE A 551 14.95 40.95 -13.89
CA ILE A 551 14.54 39.55 -13.79
C ILE A 551 13.08 39.44 -14.19
N ASN A 552 12.78 38.51 -15.09
CA ASN A 552 11.39 38.20 -15.42
C ASN A 552 10.79 37.26 -14.37
N VAL A 553 9.58 37.57 -13.93
CA VAL A 553 8.80 36.74 -13.01
C VAL A 553 7.55 36.29 -13.73
N LYS A 554 7.39 34.98 -13.86
CA LYS A 554 6.18 34.35 -14.37
C LYS A 554 5.10 34.42 -13.31
N VAL A 555 4.00 35.11 -13.62
CA VAL A 555 2.83 35.24 -12.75
C VAL A 555 1.71 34.36 -13.30
N GLY A 556 1.25 33.42 -12.49
CA GLY A 556 0.08 32.58 -12.77
C GLY A 556 -1.15 33.14 -12.06
N THR A 557 -2.20 33.43 -12.81
CA THR A 557 -3.44 34.05 -12.31
C THR A 557 -4.60 33.06 -12.37
N LEU A 558 -5.36 32.97 -11.28
CA LEU A 558 -6.62 32.26 -11.18
C LEU A 558 -7.75 33.28 -10.98
N GLY A 559 -8.61 33.45 -11.98
CA GLY A 559 -9.58 34.56 -11.97
C GLY A 559 -8.85 35.91 -11.93
N SER A 560 -9.07 36.68 -10.87
CA SER A 560 -8.38 37.94 -10.57
C SER A 560 -7.21 37.81 -9.59
N GLU A 561 -6.95 36.61 -9.04
CA GLU A 561 -5.95 36.37 -8.01
C GLU A 561 -4.62 35.87 -8.58
N ASN A 562 -3.50 36.43 -8.11
CA ASN A 562 -2.14 35.98 -8.44
C ASN A 562 -1.74 34.80 -7.53
N VAL A 563 -1.91 33.56 -8.00
CA VAL A 563 -1.71 32.35 -7.19
C VAL A 563 -0.29 31.76 -7.30
N SER A 564 0.49 32.16 -8.30
CA SER A 564 1.85 31.66 -8.49
C SER A 564 2.79 32.75 -9.00
N LEU A 565 3.95 32.89 -8.37
CA LEU A 565 5.02 33.75 -8.85
C LEU A 565 6.32 32.95 -8.88
N LYS A 566 6.97 32.89 -10.04
CA LYS A 566 8.25 32.19 -10.20
C LYS A 566 9.21 33.02 -11.03
N ALA A 567 10.36 33.37 -10.46
CA ALA A 567 11.42 34.02 -11.21
C ALA A 567 11.97 33.10 -12.30
N GLU A 568 12.25 33.64 -13.48
CA GLU A 568 12.85 32.90 -14.58
C GLU A 568 14.27 32.47 -14.23
N PHE A 569 14.52 31.18 -14.37
CA PHE A 569 15.76 30.58 -13.87
C PHE A 569 16.99 31.07 -14.63
N GLU A 570 16.91 31.27 -15.95
CA GLU A 570 18.03 31.74 -16.76
C GLU A 570 18.45 33.18 -16.39
N ASP A 571 17.50 34.06 -16.08
CA ASP A 571 17.80 35.42 -15.60
C ASP A 571 18.53 35.36 -14.24
N CYS A 572 18.00 34.57 -13.30
CA CYS A 572 18.61 34.37 -11.98
C CYS A 572 20.00 33.72 -12.07
N LYS A 573 20.20 32.77 -12.99
CA LYS A 573 21.46 32.07 -13.22
C LYS A 573 22.51 33.01 -13.81
N LYS A 574 22.15 33.82 -14.81
CA LYS A 574 23.06 34.82 -15.39
C LYS A 574 23.56 35.78 -14.31
N ILE A 575 22.65 36.31 -13.50
CA ILE A 575 22.99 37.21 -12.40
C ILE A 575 23.84 36.50 -11.34
N SER A 576 23.52 35.27 -10.99
CA SER A 576 24.30 34.47 -10.03
C SER A 576 25.75 34.26 -10.47
N ILE A 577 25.97 34.00 -11.76
CA ILE A 577 27.31 33.85 -12.34
C ILE A 577 28.09 35.18 -12.30
N GLU A 578 27.44 36.29 -12.61
CA GLU A 578 28.08 37.62 -12.65
C GLU A 578 28.39 38.17 -11.25
N THR A 579 27.56 37.86 -10.25
CA THR A 579 27.63 38.46 -8.90
C THR A 579 28.16 37.52 -7.81
N GLY A 580 28.15 36.21 -8.05
CA GLY A 580 28.46 35.18 -7.05
C GLY A 580 27.36 34.91 -6.02
N ILE A 581 26.21 35.59 -6.12
CA ILE A 581 25.09 35.43 -5.17
C ILE A 581 24.34 34.13 -5.47
N PRO A 582 23.92 33.34 -4.46
CA PRO A 582 23.14 32.13 -4.68
C PRO A 582 21.82 32.40 -5.42
N ILE A 583 21.51 31.58 -6.43
CA ILE A 583 20.28 31.65 -7.25
C ILE A 583 19.01 31.79 -6.39
N LYS A 584 18.95 31.08 -5.25
CA LYS A 584 17.81 31.14 -4.33
C LYS A 584 17.57 32.55 -3.79
N ALA A 585 18.62 33.25 -3.36
CA ALA A 585 18.51 34.60 -2.84
C ALA A 585 18.03 35.60 -3.93
N ILE A 586 18.55 35.45 -5.15
CA ILE A 586 18.15 36.27 -6.30
C ILE A 586 16.68 36.02 -6.67
N SER A 587 16.26 34.75 -6.70
CA SER A 587 14.87 34.35 -6.97
C SER A 587 13.90 34.88 -5.91
N ASP A 588 14.25 34.76 -4.62
CA ASP A 588 13.40 35.22 -3.53
C ASP A 588 13.24 36.75 -3.56
N LEU A 589 14.31 37.50 -3.85
CA LEU A 589 14.27 38.95 -4.04
C LEU A 589 13.37 39.34 -5.23
N ALA A 590 13.51 38.66 -6.37
CA ALA A 590 12.70 38.93 -7.55
C ALA A 590 11.21 38.68 -7.28
N VAL A 591 10.87 37.59 -6.59
CA VAL A 591 9.48 37.27 -6.20
C VAL A 591 8.95 38.29 -5.20
N GLN A 592 9.76 38.75 -4.23
CA GLN A 592 9.36 39.78 -3.28
C GLN A 592 9.05 41.11 -3.98
N LEU A 593 9.90 41.55 -4.90
CA LEU A 593 9.69 42.77 -5.68
C LEU A 593 8.51 42.65 -6.64
N ALA A 594 8.26 41.45 -7.17
CA ALA A 594 7.08 41.19 -7.98
C ALA A 594 5.81 41.37 -7.16
N LYS A 595 5.73 40.78 -5.96
CA LYS A 595 4.58 40.95 -5.04
C LYS A 595 4.29 42.41 -4.69
N GLN A 596 5.30 43.29 -4.69
CA GLN A 596 5.11 44.71 -4.42
C GLN A 596 4.54 45.50 -5.61
N LYS A 597 4.63 44.95 -6.82
CA LYS A 597 4.14 45.58 -8.06
C LYS A 597 2.73 45.15 -8.48
N ILE A 598 2.25 44.01 -7.97
CA ILE A 598 0.97 43.37 -8.34
C ILE A 598 0.12 43.04 -7.11
#